data_AF-A0A418PZ02-F1
#
_entry.id   AF-A0A418PZ02-F1
#
_cell.length_a   1.000
_cell.length_b   1.000
_cell.length_c   1.000
_cell.angle_alpha   90.00
_cell.angle_beta   90.00
_cell.angle_gamma   90.00
#
_symmetry.space_group_name_H-M   'P 1'
#
loop_
_entity.id
_entity.type
_entity.pdbx_description
1 polymer ?
#
loop_
_entity_poly.entity_id
_entity_poly.type
_entity_poly.pdbx_seq_one_letter_code
_entity_poly.pdbx_strand_id
1 'polypeptide(L)'
;MKRMARIGLAGLMTVAAAFVVAAASPRALMPAMGGLWEVSQRADGHGAQRICVASPVTLAQYEHRQARCAQTIVSDSGTQTLISYTCADGGFGQSKVTLLTPRTMRIETQGISGNLPFHYQLHARRVGDCRR
;
A
#
# COMPACT_ATOMS: atom_id res chain seq x y z
N MET A 1 -17.24 24.04 64.63
CA MET A 1 -17.67 24.80 63.43
C MET A 1 -16.89 24.28 62.22
N LYS A 2 -17.45 24.43 61.02
CA LYS A 2 -17.35 23.55 59.84
C LYS A 2 -15.94 23.32 59.25
N ARG A 3 -15.72 22.07 58.79
CA ARG A 3 -14.59 21.60 57.96
C ARG A 3 -14.64 22.25 56.57
N MET A 4 -13.49 22.55 55.97
CA MET A 4 -13.36 22.71 54.52
C MET A 4 -12.09 22.03 54.03
N ALA A 5 -12.26 20.84 53.46
CA ALA A 5 -11.24 20.10 52.72
C ALA A 5 -11.16 20.66 51.30
N ARG A 6 -9.95 21.01 50.84
CA ARG A 6 -9.68 21.40 49.46
C ARG A 6 -9.44 20.12 48.65
N ILE A 7 -10.39 19.75 47.81
CA ILE A 7 -10.27 18.63 46.87
C ILE A 7 -9.44 19.12 45.68
N GLY A 8 -8.21 18.62 45.57
CA GLY A 8 -7.34 18.84 44.41
C GLY A 8 -7.87 18.08 43.20
N LEU A 9 -8.09 18.80 42.10
CA LEU A 9 -8.56 18.26 40.82
C LEU A 9 -7.44 17.43 40.17
N ALA A 10 -7.53 16.11 40.25
CA ALA A 10 -6.64 15.20 39.54
C ALA A 10 -6.99 15.22 38.04
N GLY A 11 -6.07 15.75 37.22
CA GLY A 11 -6.18 15.78 35.77
C GLY A 11 -6.13 14.36 35.18
N LEU A 12 -7.23 13.95 34.56
CA LEU A 12 -7.33 12.67 33.86
C LEU A 12 -6.67 12.83 32.48
N MET A 13 -5.41 12.42 32.36
CA MET A 13 -4.69 12.38 31.08
C MET A 13 -5.16 11.15 30.29
N THR A 14 -6.07 11.33 29.34
CA THR A 14 -6.50 10.28 28.41
C THR A 14 -5.43 10.09 27.33
N VAL A 15 -4.65 9.03 27.44
CA VAL A 15 -3.72 8.61 26.37
C VAL A 15 -4.53 7.91 25.29
N ALA A 16 -4.82 8.61 24.19
CA ALA A 16 -5.40 8.01 22.99
C ALA A 16 -4.34 7.12 22.30
N ALA A 17 -4.42 5.80 22.50
CA ALA A 17 -3.61 4.85 21.77
C ALA A 17 -4.11 4.74 20.32
N ALA A 18 -3.34 5.27 19.37
CA ALA A 18 -3.60 5.05 17.95
C ALA A 18 -3.18 3.61 17.59
N PHE A 19 -4.13 2.71 17.41
CA PHE A 19 -3.87 1.38 16.88
C PHE A 19 -3.62 1.47 15.37
N VAL A 20 -2.42 1.11 14.93
CA VAL A 20 -2.11 0.93 13.52
C VAL A 20 -2.61 -0.46 13.11
N VAL A 21 -3.73 -0.53 12.39
CA VAL A 21 -4.16 -1.78 11.75
C VAL A 21 -3.18 -2.08 10.62
N ALA A 22 -2.38 -3.13 10.78
CA ALA A 22 -1.57 -3.64 9.69
C ALA A 22 -2.50 -4.14 8.57
N ALA A 23 -2.39 -3.56 7.38
CA ALA A 23 -3.09 -4.07 6.20
C ALA A 23 -2.66 -5.54 5.98
N ALA A 24 -3.63 -6.46 5.99
CA ALA A 24 -3.37 -7.86 5.72
C ALA A 24 -2.65 -7.99 4.37
N SER A 25 -1.52 -8.69 4.34
CA SER A 25 -0.82 -8.96 3.07
C SER A 25 -1.56 -10.09 2.33
N PRO A 26 -1.89 -9.92 1.04
CA PRO A 26 -2.56 -10.95 0.26
C PRO A 26 -1.68 -12.19 0.14
N ARG A 27 -2.29 -13.37 0.29
CA ARG A 27 -1.61 -14.67 0.23
C ARG A 27 -0.91 -14.85 -1.11
N ALA A 28 -1.53 -14.39 -2.20
CA ALA A 28 -0.93 -14.41 -3.54
C ALA A 28 0.44 -13.72 -3.61
N LEU A 29 0.73 -12.74 -2.74
CA LEU A 29 1.98 -12.00 -2.73
C LEU A 29 2.95 -12.41 -1.61
N MET A 30 2.59 -13.36 -0.75
CA MET A 30 3.47 -13.85 0.33
C MET A 30 4.85 -14.32 -0.13
N PRO A 31 5.02 -14.97 -1.30
CA PRO A 31 6.35 -15.35 -1.78
C PRO A 31 7.22 -14.16 -2.20
N ALA A 32 6.63 -12.99 -2.43
CA ALA A 32 7.35 -11.80 -2.85
C ALA A 32 7.93 -11.05 -1.65
N MET A 33 9.20 -10.67 -1.76
CA MET A 33 9.89 -9.92 -0.70
C MET A 33 9.98 -8.43 -1.02
N GLY A 34 10.01 -7.61 0.01
CA GLY A 34 10.42 -6.20 -0.09
C GLY A 34 11.83 -6.05 -0.70
N GLY A 35 12.17 -4.83 -1.11
CA GLY A 35 13.46 -4.51 -1.70
C GLY A 35 13.36 -3.44 -2.78
N LEU A 36 14.38 -3.39 -3.64
CA LEU A 36 14.44 -2.53 -4.81
C LEU A 36 13.76 -3.22 -5.99
N TRP A 37 12.78 -2.55 -6.56
CA TRP A 37 12.00 -2.99 -7.71
C TRP A 37 12.20 -2.05 -8.89
N GLU A 38 12.34 -2.61 -10.08
CA GLU A 38 12.21 -1.91 -11.36
C GLU A 38 10.78 -2.09 -11.86
N VAL A 39 10.08 -0.98 -12.14
CA VAL A 39 8.68 -0.99 -12.57
C VAL A 39 8.56 -0.24 -13.90
N SER A 40 7.99 -0.89 -14.91
CA SER A 40 7.79 -0.32 -16.24
C SER A 40 6.40 -0.65 -16.77
N GLN A 41 5.84 0.16 -17.66
CA GLN A 41 4.65 -0.21 -18.44
C GLN A 41 4.97 -1.23 -19.54
N ARG A 42 6.25 -1.42 -19.88
CA ARG A 42 6.70 -2.35 -20.92
C ARG A 42 7.25 -3.63 -20.31
N ALA A 43 6.90 -4.76 -20.92
CA ALA A 43 7.36 -6.08 -20.49
C ALA A 43 8.88 -6.28 -20.63
N ASP A 44 9.50 -5.57 -21.58
CA ASP A 44 10.95 -5.56 -21.83
C ASP A 44 11.74 -4.73 -20.80
N GLY A 45 11.05 -4.02 -19.89
CA GLY A 45 11.67 -3.20 -18.85
C GLY A 45 12.20 -1.84 -19.34
N HIS A 46 12.01 -1.47 -20.61
CA HIS A 46 12.41 -0.15 -21.09
C HIS A 46 11.69 0.95 -20.31
N GLY A 47 12.43 1.98 -19.90
CA GLY A 47 11.90 3.09 -19.10
C GLY A 47 11.54 2.73 -17.66
N ALA A 48 12.05 1.61 -17.12
CA ALA A 48 11.74 1.20 -15.76
C ALA A 48 12.18 2.24 -14.71
N GLN A 49 11.28 2.54 -13.78
CA GLN A 49 11.57 3.33 -12.60
C GLN A 49 12.01 2.42 -11.45
N ARG A 50 13.03 2.84 -10.70
CA ARG A 50 13.48 2.14 -9.51
C ARG A 50 12.75 2.66 -8.28
N ILE A 51 12.10 1.75 -7.56
CA ILE A 51 11.35 2.06 -6.34
C ILE A 51 11.76 1.08 -5.23
N CYS A 52 12.09 1.62 -4.06
CA CYS A 52 12.27 0.83 -2.86
C CYS A 52 10.92 0.66 -2.16
N VAL A 53 10.53 -0.59 -1.87
CA VAL A 53 9.31 -0.89 -1.12
C VAL A 53 9.60 -1.88 0.00
N ALA A 54 9.05 -1.62 1.19
CA ALA A 54 9.13 -2.54 2.32
C ALA A 54 8.25 -3.79 2.10
N SER A 55 7.10 -3.61 1.44
CA SER A 55 6.18 -4.69 1.08
C SER A 55 5.77 -4.55 -0.39
N PRO A 56 5.82 -5.62 -1.21
CA PRO A 56 5.44 -5.56 -2.63
C PRO A 56 3.97 -5.19 -2.86
N VAL A 57 3.09 -5.39 -1.86
CA VAL A 57 1.67 -5.02 -1.96
C VAL A 57 1.47 -3.52 -2.20
N THR A 58 2.43 -2.68 -1.79
CA THR A 58 2.35 -1.23 -2.01
C THR A 58 2.43 -0.85 -3.49
N LEU A 59 2.99 -1.72 -4.34
CA LEU A 59 3.02 -1.52 -5.79
C LEU A 59 1.61 -1.61 -6.40
N ALA A 60 0.63 -2.21 -5.71
CA ALA A 60 -0.75 -2.24 -6.17
C ALA A 60 -1.33 -0.82 -6.34
N GLN A 61 -0.89 0.17 -5.58
CA GLN A 61 -1.33 1.56 -5.72
C GLN A 61 -0.32 2.45 -6.46
N TYR A 62 0.36 1.92 -7.48
CA TYR A 62 1.48 2.61 -8.15
C TYR A 62 1.16 4.04 -8.64
N GLU A 63 -0.05 4.25 -9.17
CA GLU A 63 -0.51 5.58 -9.60
C GLU A 63 -0.45 6.57 -8.42
N HIS A 64 -0.94 6.13 -7.27
CA HIS A 64 -1.04 6.89 -6.03
C HIS A 64 0.12 6.57 -5.06
N ARG A 65 1.30 6.21 -5.56
CA ARG A 65 2.46 5.81 -4.73
C ARG A 65 3.00 6.89 -3.79
N GLN A 66 2.60 8.14 -4.01
CA GLN A 66 2.96 9.29 -3.15
C GLN A 66 1.87 9.62 -2.12
N ALA A 67 0.70 8.97 -2.20
CA ALA A 67 -0.42 9.21 -1.32
C ALA A 67 -0.55 8.12 -0.25
N ARG A 68 -1.15 8.49 0.89
CA ARG A 68 -1.60 7.53 1.89
C ARG A 68 -2.99 7.04 1.48
N CYS A 69 -3.09 5.74 1.22
CA CYS A 69 -4.34 5.13 0.78
C CYS A 69 -4.72 3.96 1.69
N ALA A 70 -6.01 3.85 1.99
CA ALA A 70 -6.59 2.67 2.60
C ALA A 70 -6.78 1.61 1.52
N GLN A 71 -6.32 0.39 1.77
CA GLN A 71 -6.39 -0.73 0.84
C GLN A 71 -7.35 -1.82 1.37
N THR A 72 -8.10 -2.42 0.46
CA THR A 72 -8.99 -3.56 0.73
C THR A 72 -8.74 -4.65 -0.30
N ILE A 73 -8.48 -5.87 0.18
CA ILE A 73 -8.40 -7.05 -0.67
C ILE A 73 -9.82 -7.46 -1.07
N VAL A 74 -10.13 -7.37 -2.36
CA VAL A 74 -11.42 -7.76 -2.93
C VAL A 74 -11.45 -9.26 -3.21
N SER A 75 -10.34 -9.81 -3.71
CA SER A 75 -10.16 -11.25 -3.90
C SER A 75 -8.69 -11.65 -3.84
N ASP A 76 -8.43 -12.91 -3.48
CA ASP A 76 -7.09 -13.46 -3.31
C ASP A 76 -7.13 -14.96 -3.61
N SER A 77 -6.55 -15.37 -4.74
CA SER A 77 -6.63 -16.74 -5.26
C SER A 77 -5.38 -17.10 -6.07
N GLY A 78 -4.76 -18.23 -5.72
CA GLY A 78 -3.54 -18.71 -6.38
C GLY A 78 -2.43 -17.67 -6.32
N THR A 79 -1.98 -17.23 -7.50
CA THR A 79 -0.95 -16.18 -7.65
C THR A 79 -1.54 -14.80 -7.96
N GLN A 80 -2.85 -14.61 -7.80
CA GLN A 80 -3.53 -13.37 -8.15
C GLN A 80 -4.26 -12.78 -6.95
N THR A 81 -4.17 -11.46 -6.79
CA THR A 81 -5.00 -10.69 -5.86
C THR A 81 -5.61 -9.47 -6.55
N LEU A 82 -6.84 -9.13 -6.18
CA LEU A 82 -7.51 -7.91 -6.57
C LEU A 82 -7.58 -7.00 -5.35
N ILE A 83 -7.02 -5.80 -5.46
CA ILE A 83 -6.94 -4.82 -4.38
C ILE A 83 -7.62 -3.53 -4.83
N SER A 84 -8.59 -3.07 -4.06
CA SER A 84 -9.15 -1.72 -4.20
C SER A 84 -8.51 -0.80 -3.18
N TYR A 85 -8.32 0.46 -3.54
CA TYR A 85 -7.73 1.44 -2.64
C TYR A 85 -8.34 2.84 -2.83
N THR A 86 -8.43 3.58 -1.73
CA THR A 86 -8.91 4.97 -1.69
C THR A 86 -7.92 5.82 -0.91
N CYS A 87 -7.59 6.99 -1.44
CA CYS A 87 -6.54 7.86 -0.94
C CYS A 87 -7.14 9.09 -0.23
N ALA A 88 -6.36 9.68 0.68
CA ALA A 88 -6.81 10.83 1.49
C ALA A 88 -7.11 12.10 0.66
N ASP A 89 -6.54 12.20 -0.53
CA ASP A 89 -6.77 13.27 -1.50
C ASP A 89 -8.01 13.04 -2.39
N GLY A 90 -8.77 11.98 -2.15
CA GLY A 90 -9.95 11.61 -2.93
C GLY A 90 -9.66 10.75 -4.15
N GLY A 91 -8.39 10.50 -4.48
CA GLY A 91 -8.00 9.54 -5.51
C GLY A 91 -8.38 8.10 -5.13
N PHE A 92 -8.60 7.25 -6.13
CA PHE A 92 -8.89 5.84 -5.88
C PHE A 92 -8.48 4.97 -7.07
N GLY A 93 -8.38 3.67 -6.81
CA GLY A 93 -8.17 2.71 -7.87
C GLY A 93 -8.44 1.27 -7.46
N GLN A 94 -8.39 0.40 -8.46
CA GLN A 94 -8.44 -1.04 -8.31
C GLN A 94 -7.32 -1.66 -9.13
N SER A 95 -6.61 -2.60 -8.52
CA SER A 95 -5.45 -3.24 -9.10
C SER A 95 -5.53 -4.74 -9.00
N LYS A 96 -5.43 -5.41 -10.14
CA LYS A 96 -5.24 -6.85 -10.23
C LYS A 96 -3.74 -7.11 -10.31
N VAL A 97 -3.19 -7.72 -9.28
CA VAL A 97 -1.77 -8.08 -9.20
C VAL A 97 -1.65 -9.59 -9.44
N THR A 98 -0.88 -9.97 -10.46
CA THR A 98 -0.52 -11.36 -10.75
C THR A 98 0.96 -11.57 -10.46
N LEU A 99 1.26 -12.41 -9.48
CA LEU A 99 2.61 -12.86 -9.18
C LEU A 99 3.05 -13.90 -10.22
N LEU A 100 4.08 -13.58 -11.00
CA LEU A 100 4.62 -14.47 -12.03
C LEU A 100 5.75 -15.34 -11.47
N THR A 101 6.62 -14.72 -10.66
CA THR A 101 7.65 -15.37 -9.85
C THR A 101 7.76 -14.63 -8.53
N PRO A 102 8.45 -15.16 -7.51
CA PRO A 102 8.74 -14.42 -6.28
C PRO A 102 9.43 -13.04 -6.49
N ARG A 103 9.97 -12.77 -7.69
CA ARG A 103 10.67 -11.54 -8.04
C ARG A 103 10.03 -10.77 -9.21
N THR A 104 8.92 -11.24 -9.77
CA THR A 104 8.29 -10.62 -10.93
C THR A 104 6.78 -10.64 -10.78
N MET A 105 6.13 -9.49 -11.00
CA MET A 105 4.67 -9.40 -11.01
C MET A 105 4.19 -8.51 -12.14
N ARG A 106 2.96 -8.76 -12.57
CA ARG A 106 2.20 -7.92 -13.49
C ARG A 106 1.08 -7.25 -12.72
N ILE A 107 0.87 -5.97 -12.94
CA ILE A 107 -0.12 -5.15 -12.23
C ILE A 107 -0.99 -4.49 -13.29
N GLU A 108 -2.27 -4.84 -13.36
CA GLU A 108 -3.27 -4.12 -14.15
C GLU A 108 -4.00 -3.18 -13.19
N THR A 109 -4.00 -1.88 -13.45
CA THR A 109 -4.56 -0.88 -12.52
C THR A 109 -5.39 0.17 -13.26
N GLN A 110 -6.48 0.58 -12.63
CA GLN A 110 -7.41 1.59 -13.14
C GLN A 110 -8.02 2.39 -11.99
N GLY A 111 -8.50 3.60 -12.28
CA GLY A 111 -9.13 4.46 -11.27
C GLY A 111 -9.20 5.92 -11.68
N ILE A 112 -9.23 6.80 -10.67
CA ILE A 112 -9.23 8.26 -10.82
C ILE A 112 -8.03 8.84 -10.05
N SER A 113 -7.24 9.67 -10.73
CA SER A 113 -6.07 10.40 -10.20
C SER A 113 -6.17 11.85 -10.69
N GLY A 114 -6.15 12.84 -9.78
CA GLY A 114 -6.26 14.25 -10.14
C GLY A 114 -7.49 14.57 -11.02
N ASN A 115 -8.65 14.00 -10.69
CA ASN A 115 -9.91 14.13 -11.44
C ASN A 115 -9.90 13.56 -12.87
N LEU A 116 -8.87 12.79 -13.24
CA LEU A 116 -8.77 12.14 -14.54
C LEU A 116 -8.77 10.62 -14.41
N PRO A 117 -9.42 9.89 -15.33
CA PRO A 117 -9.36 8.45 -15.36
C PRO A 117 -7.98 7.96 -15.82
N PHE A 118 -7.53 6.87 -15.23
CA PHE A 118 -6.37 6.12 -15.71
C PHE A 118 -6.71 4.64 -15.84
N HIS A 119 -6.02 3.98 -16.77
CA HIS A 119 -6.02 2.54 -16.92
C HIS A 119 -4.75 2.12 -17.65
N TYR A 120 -3.91 1.31 -17.00
CA TYR A 120 -2.68 0.83 -17.60
C TYR A 120 -2.18 -0.46 -16.93
N GLN A 121 -1.18 -1.09 -17.56
CA GLN A 121 -0.49 -2.25 -17.02
C GLN A 121 0.95 -1.90 -16.65
N LEU A 122 1.47 -2.54 -15.61
CA LEU A 122 2.87 -2.50 -15.20
C LEU A 122 3.46 -3.90 -15.11
N HIS A 123 4.77 -3.95 -15.31
CA HIS A 123 5.66 -5.07 -15.04
C HIS A 123 6.65 -4.62 -13.98
N ALA A 124 6.63 -5.31 -12.84
CA ALA A 124 7.53 -5.02 -11.72
C ALA A 124 8.47 -6.20 -11.50
N ARG A 125 9.78 -5.92 -11.40
CA ARG A 125 10.84 -6.90 -11.20
C ARG A 125 11.76 -6.50 -10.05
N ARG A 126 11.94 -7.39 -9.07
CA ARG A 126 12.86 -7.16 -7.95
C ARG A 126 14.31 -7.31 -8.38
N VAL A 127 15.08 -6.23 -8.26
CA VAL A 127 16.48 -6.16 -8.69
C VAL A 127 17.49 -6.28 -7.56
N GLY A 128 17.05 -6.16 -6.31
CA GLY A 128 17.94 -6.33 -5.15
C GLY A 128 17.30 -5.80 -3.88
N ASP A 129 18.14 -5.54 -2.89
CA ASP A 129 17.73 -4.87 -1.66
C ASP A 129 17.69 -3.35 -1.86
N CYS A 130 16.92 -2.66 -1.03
CA CYS A 130 17.00 -1.21 -0.98
C CYS A 130 18.40 -0.80 -0.50
N ARG A 131 18.95 0.25 -1.10
CA ARG A 131 20.13 0.90 -0.53
C ARG A 131 19.69 1.71 0.69
N ARG A 132 20.51 1.68 1.74
CA ARG A 132 20.35 2.58 2.90
C ARG A 132 20.65 4.02 2.49
#